data_AF-H2ZGR5-F1
#
_entry.id   AF-H2ZGR5-F1
#
_cell.length_a   1.000
_cell.length_b   1.000
_cell.length_c   1.000
_cell.angle_alpha   90.00
_cell.angle_beta   90.00
_cell.angle_gamma   90.00
#
_symmetry.space_group_name_H-M   'P 1'
#
loop_
_entity.id
_entity.type
_entity.pdbx_description
1 polymer ?
#
loop_
_entity_poly.entity_id
_entity_poly.type
_entity_poly.pdbx_seq_one_letter_code
_entity_poly.pdbx_strand_id
1 'polypeptide(L)'
;MSLINTTDCPTGEKLSTGDELTYDYAPGNSPFFKLDREDMATYVPTNGLPSNPQDYLRSVWQEAQRCPDVVVANINREKIKSTKATSFVHHKLPGSEHAPTKEWCDHQMIRFSHAREDISRHIARLKSIKRQSKKRPKLPIYPLPHFEDEENWRYFCLGNKQTKIKNLTNDTDMKSDTDINENVDESMDDEIVEEPASPMVPDEEDNIVDLSTLQEGYPPLMRIVLRMEPKHIESNLEFHVNWLKEYEFSKQQGRWIYALLTLLEKPLYPTVISTLRDLSRECSKLRNQQSNCQENLNGLNLIICIVGRYFSQSDLLDPE
;
A
#
# COMPACT_ATOMS: atom_id res chain seq x y z
N MET A 1 59.05 8.40 -25.19
CA MET A 1 59.77 8.06 -23.95
C MET A 1 59.70 9.26 -23.02
N SER A 2 58.87 9.18 -21.99
CA SER A 2 58.84 10.15 -20.90
C SER A 2 58.82 9.34 -19.61
N LEU A 3 59.95 9.37 -18.89
CA LEU A 3 60.17 8.70 -17.63
C LEU A 3 59.24 9.32 -16.58
N ILE A 4 58.37 8.50 -15.98
CA ILE A 4 57.57 8.90 -14.82
C ILE A 4 58.40 8.60 -13.58
N ASN A 5 58.79 9.66 -12.89
CA ASN A 5 59.61 9.64 -11.69
C ASN A 5 58.73 9.21 -10.50
N THR A 6 58.87 7.98 -10.03
CA THR A 6 58.21 7.48 -8.80
C THR A 6 59.15 7.65 -7.62
N THR A 7 59.29 8.87 -7.15
CA THR A 7 59.85 9.12 -5.81
C THR A 7 58.85 10.00 -5.06
N ASP A 8 58.52 9.53 -3.86
CA ASP A 8 57.82 10.23 -2.78
C ASP A 8 56.28 10.08 -2.74
N CYS A 9 55.84 8.94 -2.21
CA CYS A 9 54.57 8.82 -1.48
C CYS A 9 54.87 8.79 0.04
N PRO A 10 54.40 9.77 0.84
CA PRO A 10 54.76 9.91 2.25
C PRO A 10 53.72 9.26 3.16
N THR A 11 53.71 7.94 3.24
CA THR A 11 53.09 7.23 4.37
C THR A 11 53.92 6.01 4.68
N GLY A 12 54.90 6.20 5.56
CA GLY A 12 55.72 5.13 6.08
C GLY A 12 54.90 4.25 7.04
N GLU A 13 54.27 3.22 6.50
CA GLU A 13 53.91 2.04 7.28
C GLU A 13 54.78 0.88 6.81
N LYS A 14 55.67 0.45 7.71
CA LYS A 14 56.45 -0.77 7.55
C LYS A 14 55.49 -1.95 7.64
N LEU A 15 55.30 -2.68 6.54
CA LEU A 15 54.64 -3.98 6.55
C LEU A 15 55.40 -4.91 7.50
N SER A 16 54.77 -5.23 8.63
CA SER A 16 55.23 -6.22 9.59
C SER A 16 55.14 -7.60 8.93
N THR A 17 56.28 -8.29 8.83
CA THR A 17 56.36 -9.70 8.47
C THR A 17 55.82 -10.54 9.63
N GLY A 18 54.53 -10.87 9.62
CA GLY A 18 53.97 -11.71 10.68
C GLY A 18 52.47 -12.02 10.62
N ASP A 19 51.65 -11.25 9.92
CA ASP A 19 50.20 -11.47 9.94
C ASP A 19 49.74 -12.29 8.72
N GLU A 20 49.17 -13.47 8.99
CA GLU A 20 48.38 -14.23 8.03
C GLU A 20 47.31 -13.31 7.44
N LEU A 21 47.48 -12.90 6.18
CA LEU A 21 46.45 -12.21 5.42
C LEU A 21 45.31 -13.20 5.17
N THR A 22 44.37 -13.26 6.12
CA THR A 22 43.00 -13.71 5.89
C THR A 22 42.40 -12.75 4.87
N TYR A 23 42.38 -13.16 3.60
CA TYR A 23 41.47 -12.52 2.66
C TYR A 23 40.08 -12.83 3.20
N ASP A 24 39.45 -11.85 3.83
CA ASP A 24 38.02 -11.87 4.08
C ASP A 24 37.35 -12.09 2.73
N TYR A 25 36.96 -13.34 2.47
CA TYR A 25 36.23 -13.71 1.28
C TYR A 25 34.96 -12.86 1.27
N ALA A 26 34.93 -11.83 0.41
CA ALA A 26 33.69 -11.13 0.12
C ALA A 26 32.66 -12.20 -0.30
N PRO A 27 31.49 -12.29 0.36
CA PRO A 27 30.52 -13.35 0.09
C PRO A 27 30.10 -13.29 -1.38
N GLY A 28 30.45 -14.31 -2.15
CA GLY A 28 30.21 -14.40 -3.60
C GLY A 28 31.41 -14.84 -4.43
N ASN A 29 32.64 -14.69 -3.91
CA ASN A 29 33.86 -15.10 -4.62
C ASN A 29 34.36 -16.47 -4.16
N SER A 30 33.57 -17.52 -4.40
CA SER A 30 34.11 -18.88 -4.27
C SER A 30 34.97 -19.17 -5.49
N PRO A 31 36.27 -19.50 -5.35
CA PRO A 31 37.11 -19.83 -6.49
C PRO A 31 36.58 -21.10 -7.16
N PHE A 32 36.36 -21.03 -8.48
CA PHE A 32 35.96 -22.20 -9.29
C PHE A 32 37.06 -23.28 -9.35
N PHE A 33 38.31 -22.88 -9.14
CA PHE A 33 39.47 -23.76 -9.08
C PHE A 33 40.02 -23.77 -7.66
N LYS A 34 40.16 -24.96 -7.08
CA LYS A 34 40.86 -25.14 -5.81
C LYS A 34 42.34 -25.19 -6.11
N LEU A 35 43.06 -24.16 -5.68
CA LEU A 35 44.50 -24.06 -5.82
C LEU A 35 45.06 -23.87 -4.42
N ASP A 36 46.03 -24.71 -4.06
CA ASP A 36 46.66 -24.64 -2.74
C ASP A 36 47.53 -23.38 -2.65
N ARG A 37 47.35 -22.60 -1.59
CA ARG A 37 47.98 -21.29 -1.42
C ARG A 37 49.50 -21.39 -1.25
N GLU A 38 49.98 -22.51 -0.71
CA GLU A 38 51.39 -22.81 -0.53
C GLU A 38 52.09 -23.03 -1.88
N ASP A 39 51.46 -23.77 -2.79
CA ASP A 39 51.93 -24.00 -4.17
C ASP A 39 52.02 -22.70 -5.00
N MET A 40 51.20 -21.71 -4.65
CA MET A 40 51.16 -20.39 -5.32
C MET A 40 52.30 -19.47 -4.88
N ALA A 41 52.70 -19.55 -3.60
CA ALA A 41 53.71 -18.68 -3.00
C ALA A 41 55.14 -19.07 -3.42
N THR A 42 55.39 -20.34 -3.75
CA THR A 42 56.72 -20.85 -4.14
C THR A 42 56.95 -20.85 -5.65
N TYR A 43 55.93 -20.59 -6.44
CA TYR A 43 56.03 -20.60 -7.91
C TYR A 43 56.86 -19.40 -8.41
N VAL A 44 57.78 -19.63 -9.34
CA VAL A 44 58.53 -18.56 -10.02
C VAL A 44 58.13 -18.57 -11.49
N PRO A 45 57.50 -17.49 -12.01
CA PRO A 45 57.09 -17.43 -13.41
C PRO A 45 58.30 -17.57 -14.33
N THR A 46 58.23 -18.50 -15.28
CA THR A 46 59.22 -18.60 -16.34
C THR A 46 58.89 -17.53 -17.40
N ASN A 47 59.90 -16.87 -17.99
CA ASN A 47 59.71 -15.81 -18.99
C ASN A 47 59.08 -16.29 -20.33
N GLY A 48 58.75 -17.58 -20.46
CA GLY A 48 58.14 -18.19 -21.64
C GLY A 48 56.65 -18.51 -21.45
N LEU A 49 55.99 -19.03 -22.49
CA LEU A 49 54.58 -19.42 -22.38
C LEU A 49 54.42 -20.55 -21.34
N PRO A 50 53.40 -20.48 -20.46
CA PRO A 50 53.12 -21.54 -19.52
C PRO A 50 52.74 -22.81 -20.28
N SER A 51 53.35 -23.92 -19.90
CA SER A 51 53.18 -25.21 -20.58
C SER A 51 51.92 -25.96 -20.15
N ASN A 52 51.31 -25.57 -19.02
CA ASN A 52 50.08 -26.18 -18.51
C ASN A 52 49.12 -25.12 -17.89
N PRO A 53 47.83 -25.46 -17.73
CA PRO A 53 46.83 -24.54 -17.18
C PRO A 53 47.08 -24.13 -15.71
N GLN A 54 47.67 -25.02 -14.89
CA GLN A 54 47.96 -24.73 -13.49
C GLN A 54 49.05 -23.65 -13.34
N ASP A 55 50.11 -23.74 -14.12
CA ASP A 55 51.21 -22.77 -14.18
C ASP A 55 50.73 -21.43 -14.73
N TYR A 56 49.78 -21.46 -15.68
CA TYR A 56 49.08 -20.26 -16.12
C TYR A 56 48.32 -19.59 -14.97
N LEU A 57 47.47 -20.34 -14.23
CA LEU A 57 46.72 -19.79 -13.10
C LEU A 57 47.63 -19.26 -11.98
N ARG A 58 48.76 -19.91 -11.72
CA ARG A 58 49.78 -19.42 -10.79
C ARG A 58 50.40 -18.10 -11.24
N SER A 59 50.72 -17.99 -12.52
CA SER A 59 51.29 -16.78 -13.11
C SER A 59 50.29 -15.61 -13.05
N VAL A 60 49.01 -15.87 -13.38
CA VAL A 60 47.91 -14.89 -13.28
C VAL A 60 47.66 -14.47 -11.84
N TRP A 61 47.74 -15.39 -10.86
CA TRP A 61 47.57 -15.06 -9.45
C TRP A 61 48.65 -14.09 -8.96
N GLN A 62 49.91 -14.33 -9.32
CA GLN A 62 51.01 -13.42 -8.99
C GLN A 62 50.94 -12.09 -9.74
N GLU A 63 50.50 -12.09 -11.00
CA GLU A 63 50.26 -10.87 -11.76
C GLU A 63 49.13 -10.04 -11.13
N ALA A 64 48.03 -10.68 -10.72
CA ALA A 64 46.93 -10.03 -10.04
C ALA A 64 47.33 -9.44 -8.68
N GLN A 65 48.24 -10.08 -7.93
CA GLN A 65 48.80 -9.51 -6.70
C GLN A 65 49.63 -8.24 -6.92
N ARG A 66 50.22 -8.09 -8.12
CA ARG A 66 50.97 -6.88 -8.49
C ARG A 66 50.04 -5.76 -8.97
N CYS A 67 48.82 -6.10 -9.36
CA CYS A 67 47.81 -5.14 -9.73
C CYS A 67 47.16 -4.55 -8.46
N PRO A 68 46.92 -3.24 -8.41
CA PRO A 68 46.13 -2.64 -7.32
C PRO A 68 44.69 -3.18 -7.33
N ASP A 69 44.17 -3.51 -6.15
CA ASP A 69 42.83 -4.11 -5.99
C ASP A 69 41.70 -3.18 -6.48
N VAL A 70 41.87 -1.86 -6.31
CA VAL A 70 40.95 -0.85 -6.81
C VAL A 70 41.72 0.25 -7.53
N VAL A 71 41.30 0.57 -8.75
CA VAL A 71 41.82 1.69 -9.55
C VAL A 71 40.69 2.65 -9.87
N VAL A 72 40.91 3.94 -9.61
CA VAL A 72 39.97 5.00 -9.97
C VAL A 72 40.48 5.71 -11.23
N ALA A 73 39.74 5.58 -12.33
CA ALA A 73 40.06 6.27 -13.57
C ALA A 73 39.61 7.75 -13.52
N ASN A 74 40.46 8.66 -13.98
CA ASN A 74 40.09 10.06 -14.12
C ASN A 74 39.31 10.27 -15.43
N ILE A 75 38.02 10.57 -15.33
CA ILE A 75 37.13 10.74 -16.49
C ILE A 75 36.98 12.24 -16.78
N ASN A 76 37.26 12.65 -18.02
CA ASN A 76 37.04 14.05 -18.45
C ASN A 76 35.53 14.36 -18.48
N ARG A 77 35.11 15.25 -17.58
CA ARG A 77 33.70 15.65 -17.38
C ARG A 77 33.09 16.38 -18.58
N GLU A 78 33.90 16.96 -19.47
CA GLU A 78 33.43 17.67 -20.67
C GLU A 78 32.76 16.75 -21.70
N LYS A 79 33.10 15.46 -21.69
CA LYS A 79 32.52 14.45 -22.59
C LYS A 79 31.25 13.81 -22.02
N ILE A 80 30.93 14.07 -20.76
CA ILE A 80 29.74 13.53 -20.11
C ILE A 80 28.59 14.49 -20.38
N LYS A 81 27.74 14.15 -21.36
CA LYS A 81 26.45 14.83 -21.53
C LYS A 81 25.66 14.63 -20.25
N SER A 82 25.33 15.72 -19.56
CA SER A 82 24.50 15.70 -18.35
C SER A 82 23.09 15.24 -18.71
N THR A 83 22.87 13.92 -18.77
CA THR A 83 21.53 13.36 -18.72
C THR A 83 21.06 13.56 -17.28
N LYS A 84 20.23 14.58 -17.03
CA LYS A 84 19.60 14.75 -15.73
C LYS A 84 18.82 13.46 -15.44
N ALA A 85 19.20 12.75 -14.39
CA ALA A 85 18.42 11.62 -13.91
C ALA A 85 16.99 12.11 -13.64
N THR A 86 15.99 11.32 -14.03
CA THR A 86 14.59 11.60 -13.76
C THR A 86 14.42 11.85 -12.27
N SER A 87 13.95 13.05 -11.92
CA SER A 87 13.71 13.47 -10.55
C SER A 87 12.66 12.57 -9.90
N PHE A 88 13.02 11.89 -8.81
CA PHE A 88 12.05 11.27 -7.93
C PHE A 88 11.17 12.37 -7.33
N VAL A 89 9.85 12.27 -7.52
CA VAL A 89 8.91 13.22 -6.93
C VAL A 89 8.81 12.90 -5.44
N HIS A 90 9.36 13.77 -4.60
CA HIS A 90 9.12 13.71 -3.16
C HIS A 90 7.67 14.16 -2.89
N HIS A 91 6.79 13.20 -2.67
CA HIS A 91 5.40 13.42 -2.30
C HIS A 91 5.25 13.68 -0.79
N LYS A 92 5.93 14.69 -0.24
CA LYS A 92 5.49 15.21 1.06
C LYS A 92 4.11 15.82 0.87
N LEU A 93 3.16 15.50 1.75
CA LEU A 93 1.86 16.14 1.71
C LEU A 93 2.05 17.63 1.99
N PRO A 94 1.39 18.53 1.22
CA PRO A 94 1.45 19.95 1.51
C PRO A 94 0.84 20.19 2.89
N GLY A 95 1.55 20.95 3.73
CA GLY A 95 1.04 21.35 5.04
C GLY A 95 -0.35 21.97 4.91
N SER A 96 -1.26 21.62 5.82
CA SER A 96 -2.65 22.06 5.78
C SER A 96 -2.99 22.83 7.04
N GLU A 97 -3.77 23.90 6.91
CA GLU A 97 -4.34 24.64 8.04
C GLU A 97 -5.27 23.77 8.90
N HIS A 98 -5.77 22.67 8.32
CA HIS A 98 -6.64 21.71 8.97
C HIS A 98 -5.89 20.51 9.56
N ALA A 99 -4.55 20.57 9.66
CA ALA A 99 -3.76 19.49 10.24
C ALA A 99 -4.14 19.27 11.72
N PRO A 100 -4.31 18.01 12.16
CA PRO A 100 -4.68 17.71 13.53
C PRO A 100 -3.49 17.89 14.49
N THR A 101 -3.78 18.13 15.77
CA THR A 101 -2.72 18.20 16.80
C THR A 101 -2.08 16.83 17.05
N LYS A 102 -0.84 16.84 17.51
CA LYS A 102 -0.10 15.62 17.84
C LYS A 102 -0.81 14.76 18.87
N GLU A 103 -1.31 15.37 19.95
CA GLU A 103 -2.06 14.72 21.02
C GLU A 103 -3.34 14.05 20.49
N TRP A 104 -4.05 14.71 19.57
CA TRP A 104 -5.24 14.13 18.94
C TRP A 104 -4.86 12.89 18.15
N CYS A 105 -3.82 12.94 17.31
CA CYS A 105 -3.41 11.76 16.54
C CYS A 105 -2.92 10.62 17.45
N ASP A 106 -2.19 10.90 18.53
CA ASP A 106 -1.77 9.87 19.48
C ASP A 106 -2.96 9.19 20.16
N HIS A 107 -3.96 9.98 20.58
CA HIS A 107 -5.19 9.43 21.13
C HIS A 107 -5.93 8.55 20.11
N GLN A 108 -6.01 8.98 18.84
CA GLN A 108 -6.64 8.17 17.79
C GLN A 108 -5.87 6.87 17.51
N MET A 109 -4.53 6.89 17.57
CA MET A 109 -3.74 5.67 17.36
C MET A 109 -4.00 4.62 18.43
N ILE A 110 -4.16 5.04 19.69
CA ILE A 110 -4.53 4.13 20.80
C ILE A 110 -5.92 3.54 20.56
N ARG A 111 -6.90 4.35 20.13
CA ARG A 111 -8.25 3.84 19.83
C ARG A 111 -8.24 2.87 18.65
N PHE A 112 -7.45 3.16 17.61
CA PHE A 112 -7.32 2.32 16.45
C PHE A 112 -6.65 0.98 16.78
N SER A 113 -5.62 0.97 17.63
CA SER A 113 -4.99 -0.28 18.07
C SER A 113 -5.96 -1.16 18.85
N HIS A 114 -6.73 -0.60 19.78
CA HIS A 114 -7.77 -1.35 20.50
C HIS A 114 -8.86 -1.90 19.57
N ALA A 115 -9.33 -1.10 18.59
CA ALA A 115 -10.31 -1.58 17.62
C ALA A 115 -9.78 -2.77 16.80
N ARG A 116 -8.50 -2.75 16.42
CA ARG A 116 -7.85 -3.86 15.73
C ARG A 116 -7.70 -5.10 16.61
N GLU A 117 -7.35 -4.93 17.87
CA GLU A 117 -7.30 -6.04 18.83
C GLU A 117 -8.67 -6.68 19.01
N ASP A 118 -9.73 -5.87 19.15
CA ASP A 118 -11.10 -6.35 19.26
C ASP A 118 -11.52 -7.16 18.03
N ILE A 119 -11.29 -6.63 16.84
CA ILE A 119 -11.58 -7.33 15.58
C ILE A 119 -10.77 -8.61 15.48
N SER A 120 -9.49 -8.59 15.81
CA SER A 120 -8.64 -9.78 15.82
C SER A 120 -9.16 -10.86 16.77
N ARG A 121 -9.62 -10.47 17.97
CA ARG A 121 -10.27 -11.39 18.92
C ARG A 121 -11.56 -11.97 18.35
N HIS A 122 -12.38 -11.16 17.68
CA HIS A 122 -13.60 -11.64 17.05
C HIS A 122 -13.32 -12.61 15.88
N ILE A 123 -12.33 -12.31 15.04
CA ILE A 123 -11.88 -13.18 13.95
C ILE A 123 -11.37 -14.52 14.53
N ALA A 124 -10.53 -14.48 15.57
CA ALA A 124 -10.02 -15.69 16.21
C ALA A 124 -11.14 -16.55 16.81
N ARG A 125 -12.11 -15.92 17.50
CA ARG A 125 -13.30 -16.61 18.01
C ARG A 125 -14.11 -17.25 16.89
N LEU A 126 -14.34 -16.55 15.78
CA LEU A 126 -15.07 -17.12 14.64
C LEU A 126 -14.31 -18.27 13.97
N LYS A 127 -13.00 -18.16 13.81
CA LYS A 127 -12.14 -19.24 13.28
C LYS A 127 -12.15 -20.47 14.19
N SER A 128 -12.30 -20.29 15.51
CA SER A 128 -12.39 -21.40 16.49
C SER A 128 -13.70 -22.18 16.44
N ILE A 129 -14.78 -21.58 15.93
CA ILE A 129 -16.09 -22.25 15.83
C ILE A 129 -16.09 -23.14 14.59
N LYS A 130 -16.30 -24.46 14.79
CA LYS A 130 -16.45 -25.41 13.67
C LYS A 130 -17.50 -24.92 12.68
N ARG A 131 -17.20 -25.00 11.38
CA ARG A 131 -18.07 -24.51 10.30
C ARG A 131 -19.51 -25.05 10.37
N GLN A 132 -19.66 -26.28 10.89
CA GLN A 132 -20.92 -27.03 11.02
C GLN A 132 -21.64 -26.81 12.36
N SER A 133 -21.07 -26.00 13.26
CA SER A 133 -21.62 -25.81 14.61
C SER A 133 -22.88 -24.94 14.57
N LYS A 134 -23.93 -25.37 15.29
CA LYS A 134 -25.13 -24.54 15.55
C LYS A 134 -24.80 -23.24 16.31
N LYS A 135 -23.62 -23.15 16.95
CA LYS A 135 -23.13 -21.94 17.62
C LYS A 135 -22.49 -20.94 16.67
N ARG A 136 -22.24 -21.31 15.41
CA ARG A 136 -21.75 -20.37 14.41
C ARG A 136 -22.88 -19.39 14.10
N PRO A 137 -22.65 -18.07 14.19
CA PRO A 137 -23.68 -17.11 13.83
C PRO A 137 -24.15 -17.40 12.40
N LYS A 138 -25.44 -17.71 12.23
CA LYS A 138 -26.08 -17.61 10.92
C LYS A 138 -26.09 -16.12 10.63
N LEU A 139 -25.24 -15.68 9.73
CA LEU A 139 -25.16 -14.28 9.31
C LEU A 139 -25.91 -14.21 7.97
N PRO A 140 -27.25 -14.10 7.96
CA PRO A 140 -27.96 -13.85 6.72
C PRO A 140 -27.81 -12.37 6.33
N ILE A 141 -27.71 -12.20 5.01
CA ILE A 141 -28.08 -11.08 4.13
C ILE A 141 -26.94 -10.85 3.14
N TYR A 142 -27.24 -11.22 1.89
CA TYR A 142 -26.47 -11.05 0.66
C TYR A 142 -25.13 -11.83 0.56
N PRO A 143 -24.92 -12.68 -0.46
CA PRO A 143 -23.55 -13.13 -0.77
C PRO A 143 -22.70 -11.89 -1.04
N LEU A 144 -21.50 -11.81 -0.45
CA LEU A 144 -20.60 -10.69 -0.72
C LEU A 144 -20.39 -10.58 -2.23
N PRO A 145 -20.40 -9.36 -2.80
CA PRO A 145 -20.06 -9.18 -4.21
C PRO A 145 -18.71 -9.82 -4.51
N HIS A 146 -18.53 -10.28 -5.74
CA HIS A 146 -17.25 -10.83 -6.17
C HIS A 146 -16.13 -9.80 -5.96
N PHE A 147 -14.93 -10.23 -5.60
CA PHE A 147 -13.86 -9.30 -5.21
C PHE A 147 -13.43 -8.36 -6.35
N GLU A 148 -13.66 -8.75 -7.60
CA GLU A 148 -13.36 -7.93 -8.80
C GLU A 148 -14.51 -7.01 -9.22
N ASP A 149 -15.69 -7.15 -8.60
CA ASP A 149 -16.91 -6.47 -9.03
C ASP A 149 -17.03 -5.09 -8.36
N GLU A 150 -16.31 -4.12 -8.92
CA GLU A 150 -16.26 -2.75 -8.42
C GLU A 150 -17.65 -2.12 -8.33
N GLU A 151 -18.52 -2.34 -9.32
CA GLU A 151 -19.83 -1.68 -9.39
C GLU A 151 -20.77 -2.19 -8.29
N ASN A 152 -20.86 -3.51 -8.10
CA ASN A 152 -21.67 -4.07 -7.02
C ASN A 152 -21.10 -3.74 -5.63
N TRP A 153 -19.78 -3.63 -5.49
CA TRP A 153 -19.17 -3.13 -4.24
C TRP A 153 -19.52 -1.67 -3.98
N ARG A 154 -19.59 -0.84 -5.01
CA ARG A 154 -20.00 0.57 -4.89
C ARG A 154 -21.44 0.68 -4.37
N TYR A 155 -22.38 -0.04 -4.99
CA TYR A 155 -23.76 -0.07 -4.52
C TYR A 155 -23.86 -0.63 -3.10
N PHE A 156 -23.14 -1.72 -2.81
CA PHE A 156 -23.12 -2.36 -1.50
C PHE A 156 -22.63 -1.43 -0.39
N CYS A 157 -21.51 -0.72 -0.60
CA CYS A 157 -20.89 0.11 0.42
C CYS A 157 -21.52 1.50 0.56
N LEU A 158 -21.84 2.13 -0.58
CA LEU A 158 -22.18 3.57 -0.66
C LEU A 158 -23.62 3.81 -1.14
N GLY A 159 -24.18 2.91 -1.93
CA GLY A 159 -25.50 3.10 -2.57
C GLY A 159 -25.47 4.20 -3.65
N ASN A 160 -26.64 4.67 -4.06
CA ASN A 160 -26.79 5.60 -5.19
C ASN A 160 -26.63 7.08 -4.85
N LYS A 161 -26.74 7.47 -3.57
CA LYS A 161 -26.62 8.87 -3.15
C LYS A 161 -25.13 9.30 -3.10
N GLN A 162 -24.56 9.70 -4.23
CA GLN A 162 -23.22 10.32 -4.25
C GLN A 162 -23.21 11.63 -5.04
N THR A 163 -22.57 12.65 -4.47
CA THR A 163 -22.26 13.91 -5.13
C THR A 163 -20.92 13.78 -5.86
N LYS A 164 -20.94 13.90 -7.20
CA LYS A 164 -19.70 13.97 -7.99
C LYS A 164 -18.96 15.28 -7.68
N ILE A 165 -17.63 15.23 -7.67
CA ILE A 165 -16.81 16.42 -7.53
C ILE A 165 -17.06 17.32 -8.75
N LYS A 166 -17.56 18.54 -8.53
CA LYS A 166 -17.75 19.52 -9.61
C LYS A 166 -16.38 20.00 -10.08
N ASN A 167 -15.88 19.47 -11.19
CA ASN A 167 -14.74 20.06 -11.87
C ASN A 167 -15.17 21.42 -12.44
N LEU A 168 -14.49 22.51 -12.05
CA LEU A 168 -14.61 23.80 -12.72
C LEU A 168 -14.03 23.67 -14.14
N THR A 169 -14.86 23.25 -15.07
CA THR A 169 -14.72 23.60 -16.48
C THR A 169 -15.96 24.39 -16.83
N ASN A 170 -15.76 25.67 -17.16
CA ASN A 170 -16.78 26.53 -17.72
C ASN A 170 -17.43 25.81 -18.89
N ASP A 171 -18.74 25.57 -18.81
CA ASP A 171 -19.64 26.01 -19.86
C ASP A 171 -21.03 26.24 -19.28
N THR A 172 -21.59 27.33 -19.76
CA THR A 172 -22.77 28.07 -19.36
C THR A 172 -24.08 27.33 -19.66
N ASP A 173 -25.14 27.73 -18.95
CA ASP A 173 -26.57 27.53 -19.24
C ASP A 173 -27.15 26.12 -18.98
N MET A 174 -28.31 25.92 -18.34
CA MET A 174 -29.52 26.73 -18.23
C MET A 174 -30.26 26.35 -16.93
N LYS A 175 -30.81 27.35 -16.24
CA LYS A 175 -31.74 27.18 -15.14
C LYS A 175 -33.08 26.63 -15.63
N SER A 176 -33.73 25.81 -14.82
CA SER A 176 -35.20 25.84 -14.71
C SER A 176 -35.58 25.68 -13.25
N ASP A 177 -35.86 26.81 -12.60
CA ASP A 177 -36.68 26.89 -11.40
C ASP A 177 -38.11 26.45 -11.77
N THR A 178 -38.71 25.59 -10.96
CA THR A 178 -40.15 25.68 -10.65
C THR A 178 -40.40 25.02 -9.30
N ASP A 179 -40.57 25.87 -8.29
CA ASP A 179 -41.36 25.61 -7.11
C ASP A 179 -42.82 25.36 -7.53
N ILE A 180 -43.45 24.29 -7.02
CA ILE A 180 -44.89 24.29 -6.71
C ILE A 180 -45.08 23.58 -5.37
N ASN A 181 -45.67 24.35 -4.45
CA ASN A 181 -46.15 23.95 -3.15
C ASN A 181 -47.63 23.53 -3.25
N GLU A 182 -48.09 22.81 -2.23
CA GLU A 182 -49.48 22.70 -1.73
C GLU A 182 -50.42 21.53 -2.12
N ASN A 183 -50.83 20.87 -1.02
CA ASN A 183 -52.17 20.45 -0.60
C ASN A 183 -52.70 19.03 -0.88
N VAL A 184 -52.71 18.26 0.22
CA VAL A 184 -53.85 17.57 0.86
C VAL A 184 -54.99 17.08 -0.05
N ASP A 185 -55.21 15.77 -0.06
CA ASP A 185 -56.57 15.23 0.11
C ASP A 185 -56.55 13.88 0.85
N GLU A 186 -57.43 13.77 1.84
CA GLU A 186 -57.75 12.55 2.59
C GLU A 186 -58.84 11.79 1.84
N SER A 187 -58.72 10.48 1.70
CA SER A 187 -59.91 9.61 1.77
C SER A 187 -59.53 8.20 2.19
N MET A 188 -60.16 7.83 3.30
CA MET A 188 -60.31 6.51 3.88
C MET A 188 -61.32 5.75 3.05
N ASP A 189 -61.09 4.46 2.76
CA ASP A 189 -62.16 3.46 2.61
C ASP A 189 -61.57 2.06 2.87
N ASP A 190 -62.07 1.45 3.93
CA ASP A 190 -61.87 0.05 4.32
C ASP A 190 -62.64 -0.87 3.38
N GLU A 191 -61.98 -1.89 2.83
CA GLU A 191 -62.68 -3.09 2.35
C GLU A 191 -61.89 -4.35 2.73
N ILE A 192 -62.43 -5.06 3.72
CA ILE A 192 -62.02 -6.40 4.12
C ILE A 192 -62.67 -7.38 3.14
N VAL A 193 -61.86 -8.09 2.36
CA VAL A 193 -62.29 -9.28 1.63
C VAL A 193 -61.40 -10.46 2.05
N GLU A 194 -61.98 -11.37 2.82
CA GLU A 194 -61.44 -12.73 2.99
C GLU A 194 -61.67 -13.53 1.70
N GLU A 195 -60.63 -14.19 1.19
CA GLU A 195 -60.77 -15.32 0.27
C GLU A 195 -59.58 -16.31 0.41
N PRO A 196 -59.74 -17.57 -0.05
CA PRO A 196 -59.47 -18.76 0.75
C PRO A 196 -58.14 -19.47 0.46
N ALA A 197 -57.84 -20.46 1.29
CA ALA A 197 -56.67 -21.32 1.19
C ALA A 197 -56.65 -22.22 -0.07
N SER A 198 -55.56 -22.15 -0.85
CA SER A 198 -54.86 -23.25 -1.55
C SER A 198 -53.78 -22.67 -2.50
N PRO A 199 -52.82 -23.45 -3.04
CA PRO A 199 -52.06 -24.60 -2.54
C PRO A 199 -50.53 -24.35 -2.69
N MET A 200 -49.72 -25.34 -2.31
CA MET A 200 -48.24 -25.42 -2.41
C MET A 200 -47.60 -24.61 -3.56
N VAL A 201 -46.63 -23.74 -3.22
CA VAL A 201 -45.63 -23.21 -4.16
C VAL A 201 -44.27 -23.80 -3.78
N PRO A 202 -43.49 -24.36 -4.73
CA PRO A 202 -42.21 -25.00 -4.47
C PRO A 202 -41.11 -23.98 -4.18
N ASP A 203 -40.24 -24.34 -3.23
CA ASP A 203 -38.83 -23.96 -3.00
C ASP A 203 -38.33 -22.57 -3.45
N GLU A 204 -37.95 -21.80 -2.42
CA GLU A 204 -37.07 -20.63 -2.36
C GLU A 204 -36.13 -20.44 -3.59
N GLU A 205 -36.59 -19.66 -4.57
CA GLU A 205 -35.69 -19.03 -5.55
C GLU A 205 -34.84 -17.97 -4.83
N ASP A 206 -33.53 -18.03 -5.09
CA ASP A 206 -32.56 -17.02 -4.71
C ASP A 206 -33.04 -15.64 -5.16
N ASN A 207 -33.61 -14.85 -4.24
CA ASN A 207 -33.88 -13.43 -4.45
C ASN A 207 -32.54 -12.73 -4.70
N ILE A 208 -32.15 -12.62 -5.97
CA ILE A 208 -31.09 -11.73 -6.43
C ILE A 208 -31.59 -10.31 -6.16
N VAL A 209 -31.32 -9.79 -4.97
CA VAL A 209 -31.63 -8.40 -4.61
C VAL A 209 -30.75 -7.51 -5.48
N ASP A 210 -31.36 -6.81 -6.44
CA ASP A 210 -30.67 -5.85 -7.28
C ASP A 210 -30.11 -4.69 -6.43
N LEU A 211 -28.80 -4.67 -6.20
CA LEU A 211 -28.15 -3.64 -5.39
C LEU A 211 -28.26 -2.25 -6.01
N SER A 212 -28.50 -2.15 -7.33
CA SER A 212 -28.61 -0.87 -8.01
C SER A 212 -29.84 -0.07 -7.54
N THR A 213 -30.79 -0.70 -6.84
CA THR A 213 -31.95 -0.02 -6.24
C THR A 213 -31.65 0.59 -4.86
N LEU A 214 -30.47 0.31 -4.29
CA LEU A 214 -30.13 0.68 -2.93
C LEU A 214 -29.76 2.17 -2.82
N GLN A 215 -30.64 2.95 -2.18
CA GLN A 215 -30.44 4.39 -2.04
C GLN A 215 -29.29 4.74 -1.08
N GLU A 216 -29.12 3.97 0.00
CA GLU A 216 -28.03 4.11 0.99
C GLU A 216 -27.33 2.78 1.18
N GLY A 217 -26.02 2.75 0.98
CA GLY A 217 -25.21 1.54 1.12
C GLY A 217 -25.21 0.96 2.55
N TYR A 218 -24.94 -0.33 2.66
CA TYR A 218 -24.83 -1.02 3.94
C TYR A 218 -23.62 -0.50 4.72
N PRO A 219 -23.72 -0.30 6.05
CA PRO A 219 -22.56 0.00 6.88
C PRO A 219 -21.65 -1.23 7.07
N PRO A 220 -20.36 -1.05 7.40
CA PRO A 220 -19.41 -2.14 7.64
C PRO A 220 -19.69 -2.85 8.98
N LEU A 221 -20.78 -3.60 9.04
CA LEU A 221 -21.18 -4.35 10.23
C LEU A 221 -20.23 -5.52 10.48
N MET A 222 -20.04 -5.91 11.76
CA MET A 222 -19.22 -7.07 12.14
C MET A 222 -19.61 -8.36 11.40
N ARG A 223 -20.90 -8.56 11.12
CA ARG A 223 -21.39 -9.71 10.34
C ARG A 223 -20.91 -9.75 8.88
N ILE A 224 -20.57 -8.59 8.30
CA ILE A 224 -20.07 -8.44 6.94
C ILE A 224 -18.55 -8.57 6.96
N VAL A 225 -17.87 -7.70 7.72
CA VAL A 225 -16.40 -7.61 7.72
C VAL A 225 -15.72 -8.90 8.16
N LEU A 226 -16.32 -9.66 9.08
CA LEU A 226 -15.77 -10.92 9.55
C LEU A 226 -15.90 -12.08 8.54
N ARG A 227 -16.62 -11.87 7.43
CA ARG A 227 -16.72 -12.83 6.30
C ARG A 227 -15.82 -12.46 5.13
N MET A 228 -15.24 -11.26 5.13
CA MET A 228 -14.35 -10.81 4.06
C MET A 228 -13.05 -11.60 4.09
N GLU A 229 -12.65 -12.09 2.92
CA GLU A 229 -11.33 -12.68 2.71
C GLU A 229 -10.29 -11.58 2.38
N PRO A 230 -8.97 -11.85 2.51
CA PRO A 230 -7.93 -10.86 2.20
C PRO A 230 -8.10 -10.18 0.83
N LYS A 231 -8.47 -10.94 -0.21
CA LYS A 231 -8.72 -10.40 -1.55
C LYS A 231 -9.84 -9.35 -1.58
N HIS A 232 -10.92 -9.58 -0.84
CA HIS A 232 -12.01 -8.61 -0.75
C HIS A 232 -11.54 -7.32 -0.07
N ILE A 233 -10.69 -7.44 0.96
CA ILE A 233 -10.19 -6.27 1.69
C ILE A 233 -9.28 -5.44 0.80
N GLU A 234 -8.36 -6.08 0.08
CA GLU A 234 -7.41 -5.42 -0.83
C GLU A 234 -8.13 -4.74 -2.00
N SER A 235 -9.01 -5.46 -2.72
CA SER A 235 -9.74 -4.91 -3.86
C SER A 235 -10.71 -3.80 -3.44
N ASN A 236 -11.45 -3.97 -2.34
CA ASN A 236 -12.40 -2.95 -1.88
C ASN A 236 -11.67 -1.69 -1.39
N LEU A 237 -10.48 -1.82 -0.78
CA LEU A 237 -9.65 -0.67 -0.45
C LEU A 237 -9.23 0.10 -1.72
N GLU A 238 -8.84 -0.60 -2.78
CA GLU A 238 -8.49 0.02 -4.08
C GLU A 238 -9.70 0.73 -4.71
N PHE A 239 -10.88 0.10 -4.70
CA PHE A 239 -12.11 0.72 -5.18
C PHE A 239 -12.44 2.00 -4.41
N HIS A 240 -12.35 1.99 -3.08
CA HIS A 240 -12.54 3.18 -2.28
C HIS A 240 -11.57 4.31 -2.62
N VAL A 241 -10.31 4.01 -2.96
CA VAL A 241 -9.33 5.00 -3.43
C VAL A 241 -9.74 5.59 -4.78
N ASN A 242 -10.24 4.77 -5.71
CA ASN A 242 -10.74 5.26 -6.99
C ASN A 242 -11.97 6.14 -6.82
N TRP A 243 -12.92 5.75 -5.96
CA TRP A 243 -14.12 6.54 -5.69
C TRP A 243 -13.82 7.88 -5.01
N LEU A 244 -12.75 7.98 -4.20
CA LEU A 244 -12.31 9.28 -3.65
C LEU A 244 -11.84 10.27 -4.72
N LYS A 245 -11.42 9.80 -5.90
CA LYS A 245 -11.01 10.67 -7.01
C LYS A 245 -12.22 11.25 -7.75
N GLU A 246 -13.36 10.56 -7.72
CA GLU A 246 -14.55 10.88 -8.51
C GLU A 246 -15.66 11.56 -7.71
N TYR A 247 -15.80 11.20 -6.42
CA TYR A 247 -16.90 11.61 -5.56
C TYR A 247 -16.41 12.37 -4.33
N GLU A 248 -17.29 13.18 -3.76
CA GLU A 248 -17.01 13.84 -2.49
C GLU A 248 -16.89 12.83 -1.34
N PHE A 249 -16.01 13.13 -0.39
CA PHE A 249 -15.85 12.28 0.80
C PHE A 249 -17.13 12.25 1.63
N SER A 250 -17.69 11.05 1.80
CA SER A 250 -18.85 10.82 2.66
C SER A 250 -18.46 10.15 3.98
N LYS A 251 -19.24 10.40 5.03
CA LYS A 251 -19.08 9.69 6.33
C LYS A 251 -19.17 8.18 6.17
N GLN A 252 -20.04 7.71 5.27
CA GLN A 252 -20.23 6.29 4.99
C GLN A 252 -18.96 5.67 4.38
N GLN A 253 -18.35 6.35 3.41
CA GLN A 253 -17.08 5.94 2.83
C GLN A 253 -15.96 5.93 3.88
N GLY A 254 -15.90 6.93 4.76
CA GLY A 254 -14.96 6.96 5.88
C GLY A 254 -15.10 5.78 6.85
N ARG A 255 -16.33 5.36 7.16
CA ARG A 255 -16.60 4.17 8.00
C ARG A 255 -16.07 2.90 7.33
N TRP A 256 -16.31 2.73 6.04
CA TRP A 256 -15.83 1.58 5.28
C TRP A 256 -14.30 1.54 5.21
N ILE A 257 -13.67 2.66 4.83
CA ILE A 257 -12.20 2.76 4.81
C ILE A 257 -11.63 2.43 6.19
N TYR A 258 -12.16 3.02 7.27
CA TYR A 258 -11.71 2.72 8.62
C TYR A 258 -11.84 1.22 8.96
N ALA A 259 -12.97 0.60 8.63
CA ALA A 259 -13.17 -0.82 8.84
C ALA A 259 -12.17 -1.67 8.04
N LEU A 260 -11.93 -1.36 6.77
CA LEU A 260 -10.94 -2.04 5.94
C LEU A 260 -9.53 -1.92 6.51
N LEU A 261 -9.13 -0.72 6.96
CA LEU A 261 -7.84 -0.49 7.61
C LEU A 261 -7.66 -1.32 8.89
N THR A 262 -8.74 -1.55 9.65
CA THR A 262 -8.68 -2.42 10.83
C THR A 262 -8.50 -3.89 10.48
N LEU A 263 -8.99 -4.33 9.32
CA LEU A 263 -8.91 -5.72 8.84
C LEU A 263 -7.56 -6.06 8.20
N LEU A 264 -6.77 -5.08 7.79
CA LEU A 264 -5.45 -5.30 7.16
C LEU A 264 -4.47 -5.97 8.13
N GLU A 265 -4.12 -7.24 7.90
CA GLU A 265 -3.15 -7.98 8.71
C GLU A 265 -1.70 -7.55 8.39
N LYS A 266 -0.80 -7.51 9.39
CA LYS A 266 0.64 -7.25 9.20
C LYS A 266 1.39 -8.59 9.17
N PRO A 267 2.44 -8.77 8.34
CA PRO A 267 3.09 -7.78 7.48
C PRO A 267 2.28 -7.47 6.22
N LEU A 268 2.32 -6.20 5.77
CA LEU A 268 1.61 -5.77 4.56
C LEU A 268 2.43 -6.08 3.30
N TYR A 269 1.72 -6.41 2.22
CA TYR A 269 2.33 -6.51 0.89
C TYR A 269 2.68 -5.10 0.34
N PRO A 270 3.75 -4.98 -0.47
CA PRO A 270 4.13 -3.69 -1.08
C PRO A 270 3.03 -3.04 -1.92
N THR A 271 2.18 -3.85 -2.57
CA THR A 271 1.02 -3.37 -3.34
C THR A 271 0.01 -2.66 -2.44
N VAL A 272 -0.34 -3.26 -1.30
CA VAL A 272 -1.24 -2.67 -0.30
C VAL A 272 -0.63 -1.40 0.32
N ILE A 273 0.69 -1.38 0.53
CA ILE A 273 1.37 -0.15 0.98
C ILE A 273 1.20 0.95 -0.08
N SER A 274 1.36 0.64 -1.37
CA SER A 274 1.13 1.62 -2.44
C SER A 274 -0.30 2.18 -2.40
N THR A 275 -1.30 1.32 -2.28
CA THR A 275 -2.71 1.76 -2.22
C THR A 275 -3.02 2.59 -0.97
N LEU A 276 -2.44 2.27 0.19
CA LEU A 276 -2.53 3.10 1.40
C LEU A 276 -1.90 4.48 1.21
N ARG A 277 -0.78 4.55 0.49
CA ARG A 277 -0.11 5.82 0.18
C ARG A 277 -0.95 6.65 -0.78
N ASP A 278 -1.59 6.04 -1.78
CA ASP A 278 -2.53 6.71 -2.68
C ASP A 278 -3.77 7.20 -1.93
N LEU A 279 -4.34 6.38 -1.04
CA LEU A 279 -5.42 6.78 -0.15
C LEU A 279 -5.07 8.05 0.63
N SER A 280 -3.91 8.07 1.30
CA SER A 280 -3.48 9.23 2.08
C SER A 280 -3.26 10.48 1.21
N ARG A 281 -2.75 10.32 -0.03
CA ARG A 281 -2.60 11.41 -0.98
C ARG A 281 -3.95 11.99 -1.39
N GLU A 282 -4.91 11.14 -1.77
CA GLU A 282 -6.25 11.59 -2.15
C GLU A 282 -6.98 12.22 -0.96
N CYS A 283 -6.87 11.66 0.24
CA CYS A 283 -7.43 12.27 1.45
C CYS A 283 -6.86 13.67 1.72
N SER A 284 -5.55 13.88 1.52
CA SER A 284 -4.95 15.21 1.69
C SER A 284 -5.37 16.20 0.61
N LYS A 285 -5.56 15.76 -0.64
CA LYS A 285 -6.10 16.62 -1.69
C LYS A 285 -7.52 17.07 -1.35
N LEU A 286 -8.39 16.13 -0.96
CA LEU A 286 -9.77 16.41 -0.56
C LEU A 286 -9.84 17.31 0.67
N ARG A 287 -8.97 17.11 1.65
CA ARG A 287 -8.88 17.96 2.85
C ARG A 287 -8.60 19.42 2.51
N ASN A 288 -7.77 19.67 1.50
CA ASN A 288 -7.43 21.02 1.08
C ASN A 288 -8.52 21.65 0.17
N GLN A 289 -9.41 20.83 -0.41
CA GLN A 289 -10.53 21.29 -1.24
C GLN A 289 -11.83 21.52 -0.43
N GLN A 290 -12.04 20.75 0.66
CA GLN A 290 -13.29 20.76 1.43
C GLN A 290 -13.16 21.52 2.75
N SER A 291 -13.42 22.83 2.74
CA SER A 291 -13.31 23.68 3.95
C SER A 291 -14.56 23.68 4.84
N ASN A 292 -15.70 23.19 4.35
CA ASN A 292 -17.01 23.53 4.94
C ASN A 292 -17.55 22.50 5.96
N CYS A 293 -17.01 21.29 6.02
CA CYS A 293 -17.54 20.21 6.89
C CYS A 293 -16.46 19.65 7.83
N GLN A 294 -16.48 20.09 9.09
CA GLN A 294 -15.50 19.68 10.11
C GLN A 294 -15.45 18.16 10.34
N GLU A 295 -16.60 17.47 10.25
CA GLU A 295 -16.64 16.02 10.46
C GLU A 295 -15.95 15.25 9.32
N ASN A 296 -16.09 15.72 8.08
CA ASN A 296 -15.39 15.16 6.93
C ASN A 296 -13.88 15.41 7.04
N LEU A 297 -13.48 16.62 7.43
CA LEU A 297 -12.08 16.96 7.71
C LEU A 297 -11.47 16.05 8.78
N ASN A 298 -12.18 15.83 9.88
CA ASN A 298 -11.73 14.93 10.95
C ASN A 298 -11.59 13.48 10.45
N GLY A 299 -12.51 13.03 9.59
CA GLY A 299 -12.43 11.70 8.95
C GLY A 299 -11.21 11.55 8.05
N LEU A 300 -10.93 12.54 7.20
CA LEU A 300 -9.75 12.58 6.33
C LEU A 300 -8.45 12.61 7.14
N ASN A 301 -8.39 13.46 8.17
CA ASN A 301 -7.26 13.55 9.10
C ASN A 301 -7.01 12.24 9.83
N LEU A 302 -8.08 11.54 10.25
CA LEU A 302 -7.97 10.24 10.90
C LEU A 302 -7.32 9.21 9.97
N ILE A 303 -7.77 9.14 8.71
CA ILE A 303 -7.22 8.21 7.71
C ILE A 303 -5.73 8.50 7.48
N ILE A 304 -5.36 9.77 7.26
CA ILE A 304 -3.97 10.19 7.07
C ILE A 304 -3.12 9.82 8.29
N CYS A 305 -3.58 10.10 9.51
CA CYS A 305 -2.85 9.74 10.72
C CYS A 305 -2.68 8.23 10.90
N ILE A 306 -3.70 7.42 10.56
CA ILE A 306 -3.58 5.95 10.60
C ILE A 306 -2.53 5.46 9.58
N VAL A 307 -2.58 5.93 8.33
CA VAL A 307 -1.60 5.54 7.31
C VAL A 307 -0.18 5.95 7.70
N GLY A 308 -0.01 7.20 8.14
CA GLY A 308 1.31 7.74 8.45
C GLY A 308 1.93 7.17 9.73
N ARG A 309 1.17 7.08 10.83
CA ARG A 309 1.67 6.62 12.13
C ARG A 309 1.54 5.12 12.33
N TYR A 310 0.36 4.54 12.08
CA TYR A 310 0.12 3.12 12.36
C TYR A 310 0.75 2.17 11.33
N PHE A 311 0.69 2.54 10.04
CA PHE A 311 1.31 1.77 8.95
C PHE A 311 2.70 2.30 8.55
N SER A 312 3.29 3.14 9.41
CA SER A 312 4.68 3.62 9.32
C SER A 312 5.01 4.41 8.03
N GLN A 313 4.03 5.01 7.36
CA GLN A 313 4.23 5.87 6.19
C GLN A 313 4.49 7.32 6.61
N SER A 314 5.48 7.53 7.49
CA SER A 314 5.73 8.82 8.15
C SER A 314 6.09 9.96 7.20
N ASP A 315 6.55 9.67 5.99
CA ASP A 315 6.86 10.65 4.95
C ASP A 315 5.62 11.36 4.38
N LEU A 316 4.43 10.81 4.64
CA LEU A 316 3.14 11.37 4.25
C LEU A 316 2.48 12.20 5.36
N LEU A 317 3.07 12.29 6.56
CA LEU A 317 2.48 13.12 7.62
C LEU A 317 2.67 14.61 7.31
N ASP A 318 1.75 15.42 7.83
CA ASP A 318 1.91 16.87 7.82
C ASP A 318 3.22 17.26 8.54
N PRO A 319 3.97 18.24 8.03
CA PRO A 319 5.15 18.74 8.72
C PRO A 319 4.76 19.32 10.09
N GLU A 320 5.49 18.94 11.15
CA GLU A 320 5.35 19.49 12.51
C GLU A 320 5.74 20.97 12.58
#